data_AF-A0A399EZB5-F1
#
_entry.id   AF-A0A399EZB5-F1
#
_cell.length_a   1.000
_cell.length_b   1.000
_cell.length_c   1.000
_cell.angle_alpha   90.00
_cell.angle_beta   90.00
_cell.angle_gamma   90.00
#
_symmetry.space_group_name_H-M   'P 1'
#
loop_
_entity.id
_entity.type
_entity.pdbx_description
1 polymer ?
#
loop_
_entity_poly.entity_id
_entity_poly.type
_entity_poly.pdbx_seq_one_letter_code
_entity_poly.pdbx_strand_id
1 'polypeptide(L)'
;MRFENSREVYLANRKRFNTLIKEGQAESEEAALLFYYLNRTGYNGLCRFNREGLFNVPFGKYRSVAYSKDFGAYASLLREWTF
;
A
#
# COMPACT_ATOMS: atom_id res chain seq x y z
N MET A 1 -9.91 -1.83 -8.77
CA MET A 1 -9.57 -1.94 -7.34
C MET A 1 -10.62 -1.21 -6.53
N ARG A 2 -10.94 -1.69 -5.32
CA ARG A 2 -11.87 -1.02 -4.40
C ARG A 2 -11.06 -0.57 -3.19
N PHE A 3 -11.11 0.72 -2.85
CA PHE A 3 -10.37 1.29 -1.72
C PHE A 3 -11.36 1.79 -0.67
N GLU A 4 -11.64 0.93 0.30
CA GLU A 4 -12.60 1.21 1.36
C GLU A 4 -11.98 0.91 2.72
N ASN A 5 -12.42 1.64 3.74
CA ASN A 5 -12.02 1.39 5.12
C ASN A 5 -12.84 0.22 5.70
N SER A 6 -12.71 -0.96 5.07
CA SER A 6 -13.38 -2.19 5.47
C SER A 6 -12.35 -3.30 5.61
N ARG A 7 -12.52 -4.16 6.61
CA ARG A 7 -11.62 -5.29 6.86
C ARG A 7 -11.57 -6.24 5.67
N GLU A 8 -12.71 -6.49 5.04
CA GLU A 8 -12.82 -7.40 3.89
C GLU A 8 -12.02 -6.88 2.70
N VAL A 9 -12.24 -5.61 2.34
CA VAL A 9 -11.54 -4.96 1.22
C VAL A 9 -10.04 -4.87 1.50
N TYR A 10 -9.65 -4.56 2.75
CA TYR A 10 -8.25 -4.55 3.16
C TYR A 10 -7.57 -5.91 2.96
N LEU A 11 -8.22 -6.99 3.39
CA LEU A 11 -7.65 -8.34 3.26
C LEU A 11 -7.55 -8.78 1.79
N ALA A 12 -8.54 -8.43 0.96
CA ALA A 12 -8.50 -8.68 -0.48
C ALA A 12 -7.35 -7.92 -1.17
N ASN A 13 -7.22 -6.62 -0.90
CA ASN A 13 -6.14 -5.79 -1.44
C ASN A 13 -4.76 -6.25 -0.94
N ARG A 14 -4.65 -6.68 0.32
CA ARG A 14 -3.40 -7.26 0.86
C ARG A 14 -3.02 -8.56 0.14
N LYS A 15 -4.02 -9.41 -0.16
CA LYS A 15 -3.79 -10.63 -0.95
C LYS A 15 -3.31 -10.26 -2.35
N ARG A 16 -3.94 -9.29 -3.02
CA ARG A 16 -3.52 -8.82 -4.36
C ARG A 16 -2.10 -8.26 -4.35
N PHE A 17 -1.76 -7.43 -3.37
CA PHE A 17 -0.40 -6.90 -3.21
C PHE A 17 0.64 -8.01 -3.05
N ASN A 18 0.36 -9.01 -2.23
CA ASN A 18 1.26 -10.17 -2.06
C ASN A 18 1.34 -11.04 -3.33
N THR A 19 0.28 -11.11 -4.13
CA THR A 19 0.33 -11.76 -5.46
C THR A 19 1.28 -11.02 -6.40
N LEU A 20 1.18 -9.68 -6.48
CA LEU A 20 2.08 -8.87 -7.32
C LEU A 20 3.54 -9.02 -6.90
N ILE A 21 3.82 -9.07 -5.59
CA ILE A 21 5.19 -9.34 -5.08
C ILE A 21 5.70 -10.68 -5.63
N LYS A 22 4.89 -11.73 -5.54
CA LYS A 22 5.26 -13.07 -6.03
C LYS A 22 5.44 -13.13 -7.55
N GLU A 23 4.71 -12.30 -8.28
CA GLU A 23 4.78 -12.17 -9.73
C GLU A 23 5.95 -11.27 -10.19
N GLY A 24 6.77 -10.74 -9.26
CA GLY A 24 7.86 -9.82 -9.59
C GLY A 24 7.40 -8.41 -9.99
N GLN A 25 6.15 -8.07 -9.68
CA GLN A 25 5.50 -6.80 -10.04
C GLN A 25 5.39 -5.83 -8.86
N ALA A 26 6.31 -5.93 -7.89
CA ALA A 26 6.32 -5.09 -6.68
C ALA A 26 6.50 -3.59 -6.98
N GLU A 27 7.12 -3.26 -8.12
CA GLU A 27 7.36 -1.88 -8.58
C GLU A 27 6.29 -1.37 -9.56
N SER A 28 5.25 -2.17 -9.82
CA SER A 28 4.15 -1.75 -10.69
C SER A 28 3.35 -0.60 -10.07
N GLU A 29 2.68 0.19 -10.92
CA GLU A 29 1.76 1.25 -10.48
C GLU A 29 0.67 0.69 -9.54
N GLU A 30 0.13 -0.49 -9.85
CA GLU A 30 -0.85 -1.17 -9.00
C GLU A 30 -0.27 -1.48 -7.62
N ALA A 31 0.96 -2.01 -7.56
CA ALA A 31 1.61 -2.31 -6.29
C ALA A 31 1.87 -1.04 -5.47
N ALA A 32 2.28 0.06 -6.10
CA ALA A 32 2.47 1.36 -5.44
C ALA A 32 1.15 1.89 -4.83
N LEU A 33 0.05 1.85 -5.60
CA LEU A 33 -1.28 2.27 -5.12
C LEU A 33 -1.77 1.39 -3.96
N LEU A 34 -1.63 0.08 -4.08
CA LEU A 34 -1.99 -0.87 -3.02
C LEU A 34 -1.13 -0.66 -1.78
N PHE A 35 0.18 -0.45 -1.93
CA PHE A 35 1.07 -0.20 -0.81
C PHE A 35 0.67 1.06 -0.04
N TYR A 36 0.39 2.16 -0.74
CA TYR A 36 -0.09 3.39 -0.11
C TYR A 36 -1.42 3.15 0.64
N TYR A 37 -2.39 2.50 -0.01
CA TYR A 37 -3.67 2.17 0.63
C TYR A 37 -3.48 1.31 1.89
N LEU A 38 -2.69 0.22 1.81
CA LEU A 38 -2.44 -0.70 2.90
C LEU A 38 -1.69 -0.02 4.05
N ASN A 39 -0.76 0.88 3.75
CA ASN A 39 -0.06 1.66 4.77
C ASN A 39 -1.04 2.60 5.50
N ARG A 40 -1.89 3.34 4.78
CA ARG A 40 -2.84 4.29 5.39
C ARG A 40 -3.97 3.61 6.18
N THR A 41 -4.33 2.38 5.83
CA THR A 41 -5.44 1.63 6.46
C THR A 41 -4.97 0.54 7.43
N GLY A 42 -3.68 0.18 7.40
CA GLY A 42 -3.08 -0.86 8.24
C GLY A 42 -2.74 -0.38 9.65
N TYR A 43 -2.58 -1.34 10.56
CA TYR A 43 -2.27 -1.06 11.97
C TYR A 43 -1.04 -0.15 12.13
N ASN A 44 -1.24 1.00 12.77
CA ASN A 44 -0.27 2.06 13.05
C ASN A 44 0.59 2.52 11.86
N GLY A 45 0.11 2.36 10.62
CA GLY A 45 0.90 2.74 9.44
C GLY A 45 2.19 1.95 9.29
N LEU A 46 2.25 0.73 9.86
CA LEU A 46 3.44 -0.10 9.79
C LEU A 46 3.70 -0.58 8.36
N CYS A 47 4.98 -0.71 8.03
CA CYS A 47 5.46 -1.41 6.86
C CYS A 47 6.19 -2.65 7.35
N ARG A 48 5.56 -3.83 7.24
CA ARG A 48 6.13 -5.09 7.75
C ARG A 48 5.91 -6.24 6.79
N PHE A 49 6.98 -6.95 6.52
CA PHE A 49 7.02 -8.13 5.67
C PHE A 49 7.47 -9.35 6.49
N ASN A 50 7.02 -10.55 6.10
CA ASN A 50 7.50 -11.80 6.69
C ASN A 50 8.84 -12.22 6.03
N ARG A 51 9.39 -13.38 6.45
CA ARG A 51 10.65 -13.91 5.89
C ARG A 51 10.56 -14.28 4.40
N GLU A 52 9.36 -14.41 3.86
CA GLU A 52 9.11 -14.66 2.43
C GLU A 52 8.94 -13.36 1.62
N GLY A 53 9.12 -12.19 2.24
CA GLY A 53 8.94 -10.89 1.59
C GLY A 53 7.48 -10.46 1.41
N LEU A 54 6.52 -11.13 2.07
CA LEU A 54 5.09 -10.84 1.92
C LEU A 54 4.59 -9.90 3.03
N PHE A 55 3.75 -8.93 2.65
CA PHE A 55 3.19 -7.96 3.57
C PHE A 55 2.22 -8.61 4.57
N ASN A 56 2.42 -8.36 5.86
CA ASN A 56 1.70 -9.06 6.94
C ASN A 56 1.12 -8.13 8.02
N VAL A 57 0.90 -6.85 7.71
CA VAL A 57 0.27 -5.91 8.64
C VAL A 57 -1.25 -6.17 8.69
N PRO A 58 -1.87 -6.25 9.89
CA PRO A 58 -3.31 -6.42 10.03
C PRO A 58 -4.07 -5.12 9.74
N PHE A 59 -5.37 -5.23 9.46
CA PHE A 59 -6.26 -4.08 9.27
C PHE A 59 -6.26 -3.18 10.52
N GLY A 60 -6.09 -1.87 10.31
CA GLY A 60 -6.19 -0.87 11.37
C GLY A 60 -7.66 -0.55 11.70
N LYS A 61 -7.91 -0.06 12.92
CA LYS A 61 -9.26 0.33 13.37
C LYS A 61 -9.43 1.85 13.33
N TYR A 62 -9.15 2.47 12.19
CA TYR A 62 -9.32 3.92 12.05
C TYR A 62 -10.78 4.26 11.73
N ARG A 63 -11.28 5.35 12.31
CA ARG A 63 -12.63 5.86 12.01
C ARG A 63 -12.68 6.54 10.64
N SER A 64 -11.64 7.31 10.33
CA SER A 64 -11.42 7.94 9.03
C SER A 64 -9.96 7.75 8.63
N VAL A 65 -9.72 7.66 7.34
CA VAL A 65 -8.38 7.53 6.76
C VAL A 65 -8.17 8.72 5.84
N ALA A 66 -7.18 9.54 6.16
CA ALA A 66 -6.80 10.68 5.32
C ALA A 66 -5.94 10.16 4.15
N TYR A 67 -6.50 10.16 2.95
CA TYR A 67 -5.75 9.87 1.73
C TYR A 67 -5.28 11.19 1.10
N SER A 68 -4.01 11.25 0.71
CA SER A 68 -3.55 12.26 -0.23
C SER A 68 -4.02 11.86 -1.63
N LYS A 69 -4.54 12.83 -2.36
CA LYS A 69 -4.95 12.67 -3.77
C LYS A 69 -3.99 13.36 -4.73
N ASP A 70 -3.10 14.18 -4.20
CA ASP A 70 -2.12 14.94 -4.96
C ASP A 70 -0.72 14.61 -4.44
N PHE A 71 0.15 14.24 -5.38
CA PHE A 71 1.57 13.98 -5.15
C PHE A 71 2.46 14.80 -6.09
N GLY A 72 1.91 15.80 -6.79
CA GLY A 72 2.64 16.61 -7.78
C GLY A 72 3.84 17.36 -7.20
N ALA A 73 3.76 17.75 -5.93
CA ALA A 73 4.88 18.33 -5.19
C ALA A 73 6.07 17.37 -5.09
N TYR A 74 5.80 16.07 -4.86
CA TYR A 74 6.84 15.04 -4.83
C TYR A 74 7.38 14.76 -6.23
N ALA A 75 6.53 14.70 -7.25
CA ALA A 75 6.96 14.44 -8.63
C ALA A 75 7.99 15.47 -9.13
N SER A 76 7.83 16.75 -8.75
CA SER A 76 8.79 17.79 -9.10
C SER A 76 10.11 17.63 -8.34
N LEU A 77 10.05 17.31 -7.04
CA LEU A 77 11.23 17.16 -6.19
C LEU A 77 12.06 15.93 -6.55
N LEU A 78 11.40 14.81 -6.84
CA LEU A 78 12.05 13.52 -7.05
C LEU A 78 12.53 13.30 -8.49
N ARG A 79 12.28 14.25 -9.41
CA ARG A 79 12.66 14.13 -10.83
C ARG A 79 14.17 13.91 -11.03
N GLU A 80 14.98 14.54 -10.20
CA GLU A 80 16.45 14.49 -10.29
C GLU A 80 17.04 13.34 -9.46
N TRP A 81 16.22 12.50 -8.83
CA TRP A 81 16.67 11.45 -7.92
C TRP A 81 16.75 10.11 -8.65
N THR A 82 17.83 9.37 -8.41
CA THR A 82 17.97 7.97 -8.81
C THR A 82 17.77 7.11 -7.56
N PHE A 83 16.90 6.11 -7.66
CA PHE A 83 16.55 5.19 -6.58
C PHE A 83 17.19 3.82 -6.78
#